data_AF-A0A1Q5UPX9-F1
#
_entry.id   AF-A0A1Q5UPX9-F1
#
_cell.length_a   1.000
_cell.length_b   1.000
_cell.length_c   1.000
_cell.angle_alpha   90.00
_cell.angle_beta   90.00
_cell.angle_gamma   90.00
#
_symmetry.space_group_name_H-M   'P 1'
#
loop_
_entity.id
_entity.type
_entity.pdbx_description
1 polymer ?
#
loop_
_entity_poly.entity_id
_entity_poly.type
_entity_poly.pdbx_seq_one_letter_code
_entity_poly.pdbx_strand_id
1 'polypeptide(L)'
;MVILQVMIAMISVFLVFFQCNPTAMLWNPTLNGKCWSPDIFNGFSYWVSAYTTLTDIVLAVVPIMAFWKLHMRTSTKISVCIMMGLTMLSAIVTIVKATFLHLFTDHTDPR
;
A
#
# COMPACT_ATOMS: atom_id res chain seq x y z
N MET A 1 -13.54 5.15 2.91
CA MET A 1 -12.18 4.87 2.39
C MET A 1 -11.20 4.67 3.53
N VAL A 2 -10.96 5.69 4.36
CA VAL A 2 -10.00 5.61 5.48
C VAL A 2 -10.31 4.47 6.47
N ILE A 3 -11.58 4.29 6.87
CA ILE A 3 -11.97 3.22 7.81
C ILE A 3 -11.62 1.84 7.24
N LEU A 4 -11.92 1.58 5.96
CA LEU A 4 -11.57 0.33 5.30
C LEU A 4 -10.05 0.14 5.22
N GLN A 5 -9.31 1.20 4.91
CA GLN A 5 -7.85 1.18 4.83
C GLN A 5 -7.21 0.84 6.19
N VAL A 6 -7.74 1.39 7.28
CA VAL A 6 -7.32 1.07 8.65
C VAL A 6 -7.63 -0.38 8.99
N MET A 7 -8.83 -0.88 8.65
CA MET A 7 -9.20 -2.28 8.88
C MET A 7 -8.27 -3.24 8.12
N ILE A 8 -8.01 -2.96 6.84
CA ILE A 8 -7.09 -3.73 6.00
C ILE A 8 -5.68 -3.73 6.60
N ALA A 9 -5.18 -2.57 7.04
CA ALA A 9 -3.86 -2.47 7.65
C ALA A 9 -3.74 -3.31 8.93
N MET A 10 -4.76 -3.31 9.78
CA MET A 10 -4.79 -4.17 10.96
C MET A 10 -4.72 -5.66 10.58
N ILE A 11 -5.50 -6.08 9.58
CA ILE A 11 -5.49 -7.46 9.07
C ILE A 11 -4.11 -7.82 8.52
N SER A 12 -3.46 -6.93 7.76
CA SER A 12 -2.11 -7.14 7.24
C SER A 12 -1.09 -7.40 8.35
N VAL A 13 -1.16 -6.65 9.45
CA VAL A 13 -0.26 -6.84 10.60
C VAL A 13 -0.45 -8.23 11.18
N PHE A 14 -1.69 -8.64 11.45
CA PHE A 14 -1.96 -9.99 11.95
C PHE A 14 -1.48 -11.08 10.98
N LEU A 15 -1.70 -10.93 9.68
CA LEU A 15 -1.24 -11.89 8.68
C LEU A 15 0.28 -12.06 8.71
N VAL A 16 1.06 -10.98 8.81
CA VAL A 16 2.53 -11.05 8.90
C VAL A 16 2.98 -11.76 10.18
N PHE A 17 2.35 -11.48 11.32
CA PHE A 17 2.70 -12.14 12.57
C PHE A 17 2.33 -13.63 12.59
N PHE A 18 1.22 -14.01 11.97
CA PHE A 18 0.75 -15.40 11.93
C PHE A 18 1.20 -16.21 10.71
N GLN A 19 1.98 -15.62 9.79
CA GLN A 19 2.39 -16.29 8.55
C GLN A 19 3.28 -17.52 8.78
N CYS A 20 3.95 -17.62 9.94
CA CYS A 20 4.83 -18.73 10.29
C CYS A 20 4.50 -19.29 11.67
N ASN A 21 4.50 -20.62 11.78
CA ASN A 21 4.46 -21.34 13.05
C ASN A 21 5.72 -22.21 13.19
N PRO A 22 6.64 -21.89 14.13
CA PRO A 22 6.61 -20.80 15.11
C PRO A 22 6.95 -19.42 14.51
N THR A 23 6.43 -18.33 15.10
CA THR A 23 6.70 -16.94 14.68
C THR A 23 8.19 -16.56 14.76
N ALA A 24 8.95 -17.30 15.58
CA ALA A 24 10.41 -17.18 15.68
C ALA A 24 11.15 -17.49 14.37
N MET A 25 10.54 -18.27 13.45
CA MET A 25 11.12 -18.52 12.13
C MET A 25 11.27 -17.26 11.28
N LEU A 26 10.50 -16.20 11.56
CA LEU A 26 10.58 -14.95 10.81
C LEU A 26 11.97 -14.28 10.95
N TRP A 27 12.63 -14.48 12.09
CA TRP A 27 13.93 -13.87 12.41
C TRP A 27 15.06 -14.89 12.43
N ASN A 28 14.74 -16.18 12.55
CA ASN A 28 15.71 -17.27 12.59
C ASN A 28 15.30 -18.38 11.61
N PRO A 29 15.77 -18.34 10.35
CA PRO A 29 15.38 -19.28 9.31
C PRO A 29 15.90 -20.72 9.53
N THR A 30 16.77 -20.92 10.53
CA THR A 30 17.32 -22.22 10.91
C THR A 30 16.42 -23.06 11.82
N LEU A 31 15.30 -22.50 12.29
CA LEU A 31 14.32 -23.22 13.12
C LEU A 31 13.39 -24.07 12.25
N ASN A 32 13.01 -25.27 12.70
CA ASN A 32 12.03 -26.10 11.99
C ASN A 32 10.60 -25.63 12.26
N GLY A 33 9.81 -25.43 11.19
CA GLY A 33 8.40 -25.08 11.27
C GLY A 33 7.75 -25.01 9.89
N LYS A 34 6.49 -24.56 9.86
CA LYS A 34 5.74 -24.36 8.62
C LYS A 34 5.35 -22.89 8.50
N CYS A 35 5.68 -22.30 7.36
CA CYS A 35 5.16 -21.01 6.93
C CYS A 35 4.09 -21.20 5.85
N TRP A 36 3.18 -20.23 5.73
CA TRP A 36 2.23 -20.16 4.64
C TRP A 36 2.94 -19.89 3.32
N SER A 37 2.31 -20.30 2.21
CA SER A 37 2.87 -20.05 0.88
C SER A 37 2.94 -18.54 0.61
N PRO A 38 4.06 -18.07 0.03
CA PRO A 38 4.27 -16.64 -0.24
C PRO A 38 3.25 -16.06 -1.23
N ASP A 39 2.64 -16.90 -2.07
CA ASP A 39 1.61 -16.51 -3.04
C ASP A 39 0.40 -15.84 -2.41
N ILE A 40 -0.03 -16.33 -1.24
CA ILE A 40 -1.21 -15.79 -0.54
C ILE A 40 -0.92 -14.37 -0.06
N PHE A 41 0.28 -14.15 0.50
CA PHE A 41 0.71 -12.85 0.98
C PHE A 41 0.96 -11.86 -0.16
N ASN A 42 1.53 -12.33 -1.27
CA ASN A 42 1.75 -11.52 -2.47
C ASN A 42 0.44 -11.08 -3.11
N GLY A 43 -0.51 -11.99 -3.30
CA GLY A 43 -1.84 -11.66 -3.86
C GLY A 43 -2.59 -10.64 -3.00
N PHE A 44 -2.56 -10.82 -1.68
CA PHE A 44 -3.15 -9.86 -0.74
C PHE A 44 -2.46 -8.49 -0.82
N SER A 45 -1.12 -8.46 -0.79
CA SER A 45 -0.33 -7.22 -0.89
C SER A 45 -0.57 -6.46 -2.20
N TYR A 46 -0.77 -7.17 -3.31
CA TYR A 46 -1.12 -6.58 -4.60
C TYR A 46 -2.49 -5.89 -4.53
N TRP A 47 -3.50 -6.58 -3.99
CA TRP A 47 -4.84 -6.02 -3.83
C TRP A 47 -4.84 -4.79 -2.92
N VAL A 48 -4.12 -4.84 -1.79
CA VAL A 48 -3.98 -3.70 -0.89
C VAL A 48 -3.33 -2.52 -1.61
N SER A 49 -2.24 -2.76 -2.35
CA SER A 49 -1.53 -1.70 -3.08
C SER A 49 -2.40 -1.06 -4.18
N ALA A 50 -3.21 -1.86 -4.87
CA ALA A 50 -4.18 -1.35 -5.85
C ALA A 50 -5.25 -0.47 -5.16
N TYR A 51 -5.81 -0.93 -4.03
CA TYR A 51 -6.79 -0.16 -3.28
C TYR A 51 -6.23 1.18 -2.77
N THR A 52 -5.01 1.18 -2.21
CA THR A 52 -4.39 2.41 -1.71
C THR A 52 -4.07 3.39 -2.84
N THR A 53 -3.63 2.90 -4.00
CA THR A 53 -3.39 3.75 -5.18
C THR A 53 -4.68 4.41 -5.67
N LEU A 54 -5.79 3.67 -5.70
CA LEU A 54 -7.10 4.22 -6.06
C LEU A 54 -7.55 5.30 -5.06
N THR A 55 -7.35 5.08 -3.75
CA THR A 55 -7.70 6.09 -2.75
C THR A 55 -6.85 7.36 -2.89
N ASP A 56 -5.56 7.24 -3.19
CA ASP A 56 -4.67 8.40 -3.39
C ASP A 56 -5.13 9.24 -4.60
N ILE A 57 -5.54 8.60 -5.70
CA ILE A 57 -6.10 9.28 -6.88
C ILE A 57 -7.41 10.00 -6.54
N VAL A 58 -8.31 9.35 -5.80
CA VAL A 58 -9.58 9.98 -5.38
C VAL A 58 -9.31 11.19 -4.49
N LEU A 59 -8.41 11.07 -3.52
CA LEU A 59 -8.03 12.17 -2.64
C LEU A 59 -7.31 13.29 -3.38
N ALA A 60 -6.59 13.00 -4.47
CA ALA A 60 -6.03 14.01 -5.34
C ALA A 60 -7.12 14.74 -6.15
N VAL A 61 -8.18 14.07 -6.61
CA VAL A 61 -9.22 14.69 -7.45
C VAL A 61 -10.23 15.52 -6.64
N VAL A 62 -10.58 15.08 -5.42
CA VAL A 62 -11.60 15.73 -4.58
C VAL A 62 -11.35 17.24 -4.37
N PRO A 63 -10.14 17.70 -4.00
CA PRO A 63 -9.90 19.13 -3.86
C PRO A 63 -9.98 19.83 -5.20
N ILE A 64 -9.47 19.27 -6.32
CA ILE A 64 -9.49 19.93 -7.65
C ILE A 64 -10.92 20.33 -8.00
N MET A 65 -11.87 19.40 -7.79
CA MET A 65 -13.28 19.65 -8.04
C MET A 65 -13.87 20.72 -7.11
N ALA A 66 -13.48 20.71 -5.83
CA ALA A 66 -13.91 21.74 -4.88
C ALA A 66 -13.34 23.14 -5.23
N PHE A 67 -12.08 23.22 -5.68
CA PHE A 67 -11.43 24.48 -6.06
C PHE A 67 -11.97 25.06 -7.36
N TRP A 68 -12.40 24.24 -8.32
CA TRP A 68 -13.03 24.71 -9.56
C TRP A 68 -14.32 25.51 -9.33
N LYS A 69 -15.02 25.29 -8.22
CA LYS A 69 -16.26 25.98 -7.90
C LYS A 69 -16.11 27.20 -6.99
N LEU A 70 -14.93 27.47 -6.41
CA LEU A 70 -14.80 28.46 -5.34
C LEU A 70 -13.58 29.39 -5.49
N HIS A 71 -13.83 30.70 -5.50
CA HIS A 71 -12.80 31.75 -5.61
C HIS A 71 -12.02 31.89 -4.29
N MET A 72 -11.09 30.96 -4.04
CA MET A 72 -10.36 30.86 -2.78
C MET A 72 -9.11 31.76 -2.71
N ARG A 73 -8.72 32.11 -1.48
CA ARG A 73 -7.53 32.90 -1.13
C ARG A 73 -6.25 32.13 -1.46
N THR A 74 -5.22 32.83 -1.96
CA THR A 74 -3.95 32.24 -2.42
C THR A 74 -3.22 31.39 -1.39
N SER A 75 -3.35 31.69 -0.09
CA SER A 75 -2.75 30.87 0.98
C SER A 75 -3.33 29.44 1.01
N THR A 76 -4.65 29.29 0.89
CA THR A 76 -5.31 27.96 0.84
C THR A 76 -4.94 27.21 -0.44
N LYS A 77 -4.77 27.93 -1.56
CA LYS A 77 -4.35 27.35 -2.85
C LYS A 77 -2.98 26.70 -2.75
N ILE A 78 -2.03 27.31 -2.04
CA ILE A 78 -0.68 26.75 -1.85
C ILE A 78 -0.74 25.47 -1.02
N SER A 79 -1.43 25.47 0.12
CA SER A 79 -1.56 24.27 0.95
C SER A 79 -2.13 23.10 0.17
N VAL A 80 -3.14 23.34 -0.67
CA VAL A 80 -3.74 22.26 -1.46
C VAL A 80 -2.84 21.78 -2.59
N CYS A 81 -2.12 22.67 -3.28
CA CYS A 81 -1.11 22.24 -4.25
C CYS A 81 -0.08 21.31 -3.61
N ILE A 82 0.36 21.61 -2.37
CA ILE A 82 1.32 20.76 -1.65
C ILE A 82 0.70 19.41 -1.31
N MET A 83 -0.51 19.38 -0.72
CA MET A 83 -1.17 18.12 -0.36
C MET A 83 -1.42 17.23 -1.59
N MET A 84 -1.85 17.81 -2.71
CA MET A 84 -2.05 17.09 -3.96
C MET A 84 -0.75 16.55 -4.56
N GLY A 85 0.32 17.33 -4.50
CA GLY A 85 1.64 16.89 -4.95
C GLY A 85 2.09 15.64 -4.18
N LEU A 86 1.92 15.64 -2.86
CA LEU A 86 2.27 14.49 -2.01
C LEU A 86 1.44 13.24 -2.35
N THR A 87 0.13 13.38 -2.59
CA THR A 87 -0.72 12.23 -2.99
C THR A 87 -0.33 11.67 -4.36
N MET A 88 0.07 12.53 -5.31
CA MET A 88 0.51 12.07 -6.63
C MET A 88 1.83 11.30 -6.54
N LEU A 89 2.79 11.81 -5.74
CA LEU A 89 4.07 11.12 -5.52
C LEU A 89 3.86 9.75 -4.85
N SER A 90 2.98 9.67 -3.85
CA SER A 90 2.59 8.41 -3.20
C SER A 90 2.01 7.40 -4.20
N ALA A 91 1.10 7.84 -5.07
CA ALA A 91 0.52 6.99 -6.11
C ALA A 91 1.60 6.46 -7.07
N ILE A 92 2.54 7.30 -7.52
CA ILE A 92 3.64 6.89 -8.41
C ILE A 92 4.51 5.82 -7.73
N VAL A 93 4.90 6.03 -6.47
CA VAL A 93 5.70 5.05 -5.72
C VAL A 93 4.97 3.71 -5.60
N THR A 94 3.67 3.74 -5.37
CA THR A 94 2.86 2.52 -5.22
C THR A 94 2.71 1.77 -6.54
N ILE A 95 2.58 2.49 -7.67
CA ILE A 95 2.57 1.90 -9.02
C ILE A 95 3.92 1.25 -9.32
N VAL A 96 5.03 1.94 -9.05
CA VAL A 96 6.38 1.38 -9.23
C VAL A 96 6.56 0.14 -8.37
N LYS A 97 6.14 0.18 -7.10
CA LYS A 97 6.17 -1.00 -6.23
C LYS A 97 5.38 -2.17 -6.83
N ALA A 98 4.18 -1.92 -7.38
CA ALA A 98 3.35 -2.95 -7.99
C ALA A 98 3.98 -3.54 -9.26
N THR A 99 4.64 -2.73 -10.10
CA THR A 99 5.30 -3.22 -11.31
C THR A 99 6.57 -4.01 -11.02
N PHE A 100 7.35 -3.59 -10.02
CA PHE A 100 8.58 -4.28 -9.63
C PHE A 100 8.34 -5.52 -8.74
N LEU A 101 7.18 -5.64 -8.08
CA LEU A 101 6.88 -6.81 -7.23
C LEU A 101 6.93 -8.14 -8.02
N HIS A 102 6.55 -8.11 -9.29
CA HIS A 102 6.64 -9.29 -10.17
C HIS A 102 8.08 -9.74 -10.43
N LEU A 103 9.03 -8.79 -10.55
CA LEU A 103 10.45 -9.10 -10.74
C LEU A 103 11.07 -9.80 -9.52
N PHE A 104 10.66 -9.45 -8.30
CA PHE A 104 11.18 -10.09 -7.10
C PHE A 104 10.53 -11.44 -6.81
N THR A 105 9.26 -11.63 -7.21
CA THR A 105 8.57 -12.91 -7.07
C THR A 105 9.21 -13.98 -7.97
N ASP A 106 9.73 -13.60 -9.14
CA ASP A 106 10.37 -14.53 -10.09
C ASP A 106 11.76 -15.03 -9.63
N HIS A 107 12.46 -14.27 -8.78
CA HIS A 107 13.82 -14.61 -8.32
C HIS A 107 13.88 -15.42 -7.01
N THR A 108 12.74 -15.80 -6.42
CA THR A 108 12.69 -16.56 -5.15
C THR A 108 12.29 -18.03 -5.28
N ASP A 109 12.41 -18.63 -6.47
CA ASP A 109 12.34 -20.08 -6.66
C ASP A 109 13.63 -20.67 -7.25
N PRO A 110 14.70 -20.91 -6.45
CA PRO A 110 15.42 -22.16 -6.60
C PRO A 110 14.64 -23.24 -5.84
N ARG A 111 14.02 -24.15 -6.60
CA ARG A 111 13.53 -25.43 -6.08
C ARG A 111 14.60 -26.19 -5.32
#